data_AF-A0A3P1B315-F1
#
_entry.id   AF-A0A3P1B315-F1
#
_cell.length_a   1.000
_cell.length_b   1.000
_cell.length_c   1.000
_cell.angle_alpha   90.00
_cell.angle_beta   90.00
_cell.angle_gamma   90.00
#
_symmetry.space_group_name_H-M   'P 1'
#
loop_
_entity.id
_entity.type
_entity.pdbx_description
1 polymer ?
#
loop_
_entity_poly.entity_id
_entity_poly.type
_entity_poly.pdbx_seq_one_letter_code
_entity_poly.pdbx_strand_id
1 'polypeptide(L)'
;MIVGTRIFNGLLLTIIIILVIMSIIALVAIHCLLHDKYILSFSPVGINTYLSAFGQYKALFTATVATIAAYLGLLRLKVATDANNDKLKQDRFSEWKMVLDIRFIEIEKLDPYMKREFIRVRYNLFKQLYDLHFSISDKNQLTQIFQTNFGNLVSFYETQNNKHIDMGGAYPDDKYSYSFDSFRFLLLGCVDKTYPDIVTDLKAMYLSALSTDRYINPELYKAALTDNLKNRQK
;
A
#
# COMPACT_ATOMS: atom_id res chain seq x y z
N MET A 1 -9.07 -17.32 -5.24
CA MET A 1 -9.97 -16.36 -5.91
C MET A 1 -9.42 -15.83 -7.25
N ILE A 2 -8.13 -15.47 -7.37
CA ILE A 2 -7.52 -14.89 -8.59
C ILE A 2 -7.49 -15.84 -9.80
N VAL A 3 -7.35 -17.15 -9.59
CA VAL A 3 -7.30 -18.15 -10.67
C VAL A 3 -8.66 -18.33 -11.34
N GLY A 4 -9.75 -18.35 -10.57
CA GLY A 4 -11.11 -18.49 -11.08
C GLY A 4 -11.54 -17.32 -11.97
N THR A 5 -11.18 -16.09 -11.61
CA THR A 5 -11.48 -14.90 -12.42
C THR A 5 -10.69 -14.85 -13.72
N ARG A 6 -9.45 -15.36 -13.74
CA ARG A 6 -8.64 -15.45 -14.98
C ARG A 6 -9.21 -16.48 -15.95
N ILE A 7 -9.63 -17.64 -15.45
CA ILE A 7 -10.25 -18.70 -16.27
C ILE A 7 -11.60 -18.21 -16.82
N PHE A 8 -12.43 -17.59 -15.98
CA PHE A 8 -13.71 -17.02 -16.39
C PHE A 8 -13.56 -15.95 -17.47
N ASN A 9 -12.63 -15.00 -17.30
CA ASN A 9 -12.36 -13.98 -18.31
C ASN A 9 -11.85 -14.57 -19.63
N GLY A 10 -10.99 -15.59 -19.55
CA GLY A 10 -10.51 -16.32 -20.73
C GLY A 10 -11.65 -17.01 -21.49
N LEU A 11 -12.53 -17.72 -20.77
CA LEU A 11 -13.69 -18.38 -21.36
C LEU A 11 -14.66 -17.38 -22.00
N LEU A 12 -14.98 -16.28 -21.31
CA LEU A 12 -15.89 -15.27 -21.82
C LEU A 12 -15.31 -14.58 -23.07
N LEU A 13 -14.00 -14.31 -23.08
CA LEU A 13 -13.32 -13.75 -24.25
C LEU A 13 -13.36 -14.73 -25.44
N THR A 14 -13.14 -16.02 -25.21
CA THR A 14 -13.26 -17.05 -26.25
C THR A 14 -14.68 -17.11 -26.82
N ILE A 15 -15.71 -17.06 -25.97
CA ILE A 15 -17.11 -17.02 -26.41
C ILE A 15 -17.37 -15.78 -27.26
N ILE A 16 -16.88 -14.61 -26.85
CA ILE A 16 -17.00 -13.36 -27.62
C ILE A 16 -16.35 -13.50 -28.99
N ILE A 17 -15.13 -14.05 -29.06
CA ILE A 17 -14.43 -14.27 -30.32
C ILE A 17 -15.25 -15.17 -31.25
N ILE A 18 -15.78 -16.29 -30.74
CA ILE A 18 -16.63 -17.20 -31.51
C ILE A 18 -17.89 -16.47 -32.00
N LEU A 19 -18.58 -15.76 -31.13
CA LEU A 19 -19.81 -15.02 -31.47
C LEU A 19 -19.57 -13.93 -32.52
N VAL A 20 -18.43 -13.22 -32.44
CA VAL A 20 -18.02 -12.22 -33.43
C VAL A 20 -17.74 -12.89 -34.77
N ILE A 21 -16.98 -13.98 -34.79
CA ILE A 21 -16.70 -14.74 -36.03
C ILE A 21 -18.01 -15.23 -36.66
N MET A 22 -18.90 -15.84 -35.88
CA MET A 22 -20.19 -16.31 -36.36
C MET A 22 -21.06 -15.16 -36.88
N SER A 23 -21.04 -14.00 -36.22
CA SER A 23 -21.75 -12.79 -36.67
C SER A 23 -21.18 -12.26 -37.99
N ILE A 24 -19.86 -12.28 -38.17
CA ILE A 24 -19.22 -11.89 -39.44
C ILE A 24 -19.63 -12.85 -40.56
N ILE A 25 -19.58 -14.17 -40.31
CA ILE A 25 -20.00 -15.18 -41.29
C ILE A 25 -21.47 -14.98 -41.67
N ALA A 26 -22.36 -14.77 -40.69
CA ALA A 26 -23.78 -14.51 -40.95
C ALA A 26 -23.98 -13.23 -41.76
N LEU A 27 -23.21 -12.17 -41.49
CA LEU A 27 -23.24 -10.92 -42.24
C LEU A 27 -22.83 -11.15 -43.70
N VAL A 28 -21.75 -11.89 -43.95
CA VAL A 28 -21.32 -12.27 -45.31
C VAL A 28 -22.40 -13.10 -46.00
N ALA A 29 -22.99 -14.09 -45.31
CA ALA A 29 -24.06 -14.93 -45.87
C ALA A 29 -25.30 -14.13 -46.28
N ILE A 30 -25.71 -13.14 -45.48
CA ILE A 30 -26.80 -12.22 -45.82
C ILE A 30 -26.47 -11.45 -47.10
N HIS A 31 -25.25 -10.91 -47.22
CA HIS A 31 -24.84 -10.14 -48.40
C HIS A 31 -24.75 -11.02 -49.66
N CYS A 32 -24.25 -12.24 -49.56
CA CYS A 32 -24.26 -13.20 -50.67
C CYS A 32 -25.69 -13.56 -51.09
N LEU A 33 -26.56 -13.92 -50.15
CA LEU A 33 -27.95 -14.29 -50.44
C LEU A 33 -28.71 -13.14 -51.11
N LEU A 34 -28.53 -11.92 -50.61
CA LEU A 34 -29.16 -10.75 -51.18
C LEU A 34 -28.58 -10.41 -52.56
N HIS A 35 -27.27 -10.53 -52.77
CA HIS A 35 -26.65 -10.33 -54.09
C HIS A 35 -27.18 -11.30 -55.14
N ASP A 36 -27.36 -12.57 -54.78
CA ASP A 36 -27.77 -13.62 -55.72
C ASP A 36 -29.27 -13.64 -56.01
N LYS A 37 -30.11 -13.22 -55.05
CA LYS A 37 -31.58 -13.35 -55.16
C LYS A 37 -32.35 -12.04 -55.34
N TYR A 38 -31.78 -10.89 -55.00
CA TYR A 38 -32.49 -9.61 -55.00
C TYR A 38 -31.60 -8.49 -55.53
N ILE A 39 -32.08 -7.72 -56.52
CA ILE A 39 -31.42 -6.47 -56.88
C ILE A 39 -31.52 -5.54 -55.67
N LEU A 40 -30.41 -5.33 -54.97
CA LEU A 40 -30.27 -4.38 -53.88
C LEU A 40 -30.71 -3.00 -54.40
N SER A 41 -31.92 -2.59 -54.04
CA SER A 41 -32.47 -1.27 -54.38
C SER A 41 -32.62 -0.46 -53.10
N PHE A 42 -32.24 0.82 -53.15
CA PHE A 42 -32.47 1.77 -52.06
C PHE A 42 -33.93 2.23 -52.02
N SER A 43 -34.88 1.32 -52.25
CA SER A 43 -36.32 1.55 -52.12
C SER A 43 -36.80 1.09 -50.75
N PRO A 44 -37.96 1.59 -50.25
CA PRO A 44 -38.54 1.09 -49.00
C PRO A 44 -38.73 -0.43 -48.97
N VAL A 45 -39.07 -1.03 -50.12
CA VAL A 45 -39.19 -2.49 -50.28
C VAL A 45 -37.82 -3.16 -50.15
N GLY A 46 -36.80 -2.65 -50.83
CA GLY A 46 -35.43 -3.17 -50.73
C GLY A 46 -34.84 -3.07 -49.32
N ILE A 47 -35.09 -1.98 -48.60
CA ILE A 47 -34.71 -1.82 -47.19
C ILE A 47 -35.44 -2.84 -46.31
N ASN A 48 -36.74 -3.05 -46.52
CA ASN A 48 -37.50 -4.04 -45.75
C ASN A 48 -37.01 -5.48 -46.00
N THR A 49 -36.69 -5.82 -47.25
CA THR A 49 -36.08 -7.12 -47.61
C THR A 49 -34.72 -7.28 -46.93
N TYR A 50 -33.87 -6.25 -46.96
CA TYR A 50 -32.58 -6.26 -46.27
C TYR A 50 -32.74 -6.49 -44.76
N LEU A 51 -33.62 -5.73 -44.10
CA LEU A 51 -33.89 -5.87 -42.66
C LEU A 51 -34.49 -7.25 -42.30
N SER A 52 -35.35 -7.80 -43.15
CA SER A 52 -35.92 -9.15 -42.94
C SER A 52 -34.86 -10.25 -42.99
N ALA A 53 -33.83 -10.11 -43.84
CA ALA A 53 -32.70 -11.03 -43.91
C ALA A 53 -31.83 -10.96 -42.65
N PHE A 54 -31.62 -9.76 -42.10
CA PHE A 54 -31.00 -9.59 -40.78
C PHE A 54 -31.82 -10.21 -39.65
N GLY A 55 -33.15 -10.15 -39.75
CA GLY A 55 -34.08 -10.74 -38.80
C GLY A 55 -33.84 -12.24 -38.55
N GLN A 56 -33.39 -12.97 -39.57
CA GLN A 56 -33.09 -14.42 -39.45
C GLN A 56 -31.94 -14.72 -38.47
N TYR A 57 -31.01 -13.78 -38.30
CA TYR A 57 -29.86 -13.91 -37.41
C TYR A 57 -29.95 -12.99 -36.18
N LYS A 58 -31.12 -12.41 -35.92
CA LYS A 58 -31.35 -11.44 -34.82
C LYS A 58 -30.81 -11.93 -33.48
N ALA A 59 -31.06 -13.20 -33.13
CA ALA A 59 -30.61 -13.78 -31.87
C ALA A 59 -29.08 -13.79 -31.75
N LEU A 60 -28.37 -14.16 -32.82
CA LEU A 60 -26.90 -14.18 -32.87
C LEU A 60 -26.31 -12.78 -32.69
N PHE A 61 -26.81 -11.79 -33.44
CA PHE A 61 -26.34 -10.41 -33.30
C PHE A 61 -26.65 -9.83 -31.92
N THR A 62 -27.85 -10.08 -31.40
CA THR A 62 -28.26 -9.63 -30.06
C THR A 62 -27.37 -10.26 -28.98
N ALA A 63 -27.14 -11.57 -29.03
CA ALA A 63 -26.26 -12.28 -28.10
C ALA A 63 -24.82 -11.77 -28.18
N THR A 64 -24.32 -11.50 -29.38
CA THR A 64 -22.96 -10.96 -29.60
C THR A 64 -22.80 -9.58 -28.95
N VAL A 65 -23.71 -8.65 -29.23
CA VAL A 65 -23.70 -7.30 -28.64
C VAL A 65 -23.88 -7.37 -27.13
N ALA A 66 -24.83 -8.15 -26.63
CA ALA A 66 -25.09 -8.30 -25.20
C ALA A 66 -23.87 -8.87 -24.45
N THR A 67 -23.21 -9.88 -25.01
CA THR A 67 -22.03 -10.51 -24.38
C THR A 67 -20.83 -9.56 -24.36
N ILE A 68 -20.59 -8.82 -25.44
CA ILE A 68 -19.54 -7.78 -25.49
C ILE A 68 -19.83 -6.67 -24.46
N ALA A 69 -21.08 -6.17 -24.42
CA ALA A 69 -21.48 -5.14 -23.47
C ALA A 69 -21.31 -5.61 -22.01
N ALA A 70 -21.70 -6.85 -21.71
CA ALA A 70 -21.50 -7.46 -20.39
C ALA A 70 -20.02 -7.56 -20.02
N TYR A 71 -19.16 -8.01 -20.93
CA TYR A 71 -17.72 -8.10 -20.70
C TYR A 71 -17.08 -6.74 -20.40
N LEU A 72 -17.39 -5.73 -21.22
CA LEU A 72 -16.90 -4.36 -21.00
C LEU A 72 -17.44 -3.78 -19.69
N GLY A 73 -18.69 -4.08 -19.34
CA GLY A 73 -19.28 -3.72 -18.05
C GLY A 73 -18.52 -4.31 -16.86
N LEU A 74 -18.20 -5.60 -16.91
CA LEU A 74 -17.39 -6.28 -15.89
C LEU A 74 -15.97 -5.69 -15.79
N LEU A 75 -15.34 -5.40 -16.92
CA LEU A 75 -14.00 -4.81 -16.94
C LEU A 75 -13.99 -3.40 -16.32
N ARG A 76 -14.99 -2.58 -16.64
CA ARG A 76 -15.18 -1.27 -16.00
C ARG A 76 -15.45 -1.38 -14.51
N LEU A 77 -16.29 -2.32 -14.08
CA LEU A 77 -16.57 -2.55 -12.66
C LEU A 77 -15.29 -2.96 -11.90
N LYS A 78 -14.45 -3.80 -12.52
CA LYS A 78 -13.16 -4.18 -11.94
C LYS A 78 -12.25 -2.95 -11.78
N VAL A 79 -12.08 -2.15 -12.83
CA VAL A 79 -11.26 -0.93 -12.77
C VAL A 79 -11.80 0.04 -11.70
N ALA A 80 -13.11 0.21 -11.60
CA ALA A 80 -13.72 1.04 -10.57
C ALA A 80 -13.48 0.50 -9.15
N THR A 81 -13.55 -0.82 -8.97
CA THR A 81 -13.27 -1.49 -7.68
C THR A 81 -11.80 -1.31 -7.30
N ASP A 82 -10.88 -1.56 -8.23
CA ASP A 82 -9.44 -1.41 -8.02
C ASP A 82 -9.10 0.05 -7.66
N ALA A 83 -9.63 1.02 -8.42
CA ALA A 83 -9.46 2.44 -8.13
C ALA A 83 -10.04 2.85 -6.77
N ASN A 84 -11.18 2.28 -6.38
CA ASN A 84 -11.77 2.55 -5.07
C ASN A 84 -10.91 1.96 -3.93
N ASN A 85 -10.35 0.76 -4.11
CA ASN A 85 -9.45 0.16 -3.13
C ASN A 85 -8.16 0.98 -2.97
N ASP A 86 -7.59 1.45 -4.09
CA ASP A 86 -6.41 2.32 -4.08
C ASP A 86 -6.71 3.65 -3.37
N LYS A 87 -7.88 4.24 -3.66
CA LYS A 87 -8.34 5.45 -2.97
C LYS A 87 -8.48 5.22 -1.47
N LEU A 88 -9.14 4.15 -1.04
CA LEU A 88 -9.27 3.80 0.37
C LEU A 88 -7.90 3.66 1.05
N LYS A 89 -6.94 3.00 0.38
CA LYS A 89 -5.57 2.88 0.90
C LYS A 89 -4.88 4.24 1.03
N GLN A 90 -5.07 5.14 0.07
CA GLN A 90 -4.51 6.49 0.10
C GLN A 90 -5.14 7.36 1.20
N ASP A 91 -6.46 7.26 1.39
CA ASP A 91 -7.18 7.96 2.46
C ASP A 91 -6.67 7.49 3.82
N ARG A 92 -6.54 6.16 4.00
CA ARG A 92 -5.93 5.58 5.21
C ARG A 92 -4.49 6.01 5.44
N PHE A 93 -3.68 6.09 4.39
CA PHE A 93 -2.32 6.61 4.50
C PHE A 93 -2.30 8.07 4.95
N SER A 94 -3.23 8.87 4.47
CA SER A 94 -3.34 10.29 4.82
C SER A 94 -3.74 10.49 6.28
N GLU A 95 -4.72 9.71 6.77
CA GLU A 95 -5.11 9.66 8.19
C GLU A 95 -3.93 9.22 9.08
N TRP A 96 -3.31 8.10 8.73
CA TRP A 96 -2.18 7.54 9.46
C TRP A 96 -1.00 8.52 9.52
N LYS A 97 -0.70 9.19 8.40
CA LYS A 97 0.35 10.22 8.33
C LYS A 97 0.03 11.39 9.26
N MET A 98 -1.23 11.84 9.31
CA MET A 98 -1.63 12.96 10.16
C MET A 98 -1.38 12.66 11.65
N VAL A 99 -1.72 11.44 12.10
CA VAL A 99 -1.42 10.99 13.47
C VAL A 99 0.08 11.00 13.74
N LEU A 100 0.88 10.50 12.78
CA LEU A 100 2.33 10.49 12.89
C LEU A 100 2.93 11.91 12.94
N ASP A 101 2.41 12.85 12.15
CA ASP A 101 2.86 14.23 12.12
C ASP A 101 2.66 14.94 13.47
N ILE A 102 1.56 14.65 14.19
CA ILE A 102 1.33 15.12 15.56
C ILE A 102 2.41 14.56 16.51
N ARG A 103 2.67 13.25 16.42
CA ARG A 103 3.69 12.60 17.26
C ARG A 103 5.09 13.13 17.00
N PHE A 104 5.41 13.53 15.78
CA PHE A 104 6.68 14.18 15.47
C PHE A 104 6.87 15.48 16.25
N ILE A 105 5.82 16.28 16.42
CA ILE A 105 5.89 17.54 17.18
C ILE A 105 6.28 17.28 18.64
N GLU A 106 5.77 16.20 19.23
CA GLU A 106 6.08 15.84 20.63
C GLU A 106 7.55 15.48 20.84
N ILE A 107 8.16 14.78 19.88
CA ILE A 107 9.54 14.32 20.00
C ILE A 107 10.57 15.32 19.47
N GLU A 108 10.17 16.32 18.67
CA GLU A 108 11.07 17.20 17.91
C GLU A 108 12.08 17.96 18.80
N LYS A 109 11.70 18.26 20.04
CA LYS A 109 12.61 18.91 21.01
C LYS A 109 13.76 17.99 21.47
N LEU A 110 13.54 16.68 21.48
CA LEU A 110 14.51 15.68 21.93
C LEU A 110 15.28 15.08 20.76
N ASP A 111 14.56 14.74 19.69
CA ASP A 111 15.04 13.98 18.53
C ASP A 111 14.64 14.66 17.22
N PRO A 112 15.13 15.88 16.93
CA PRO A 112 14.71 16.66 15.74
C PRO A 112 15.00 15.93 14.43
N TYR A 113 16.10 15.17 14.38
CA TYR A 113 16.51 14.43 13.18
C TYR A 113 15.75 13.11 12.97
N MET A 114 15.09 12.59 14.01
CA MET A 114 14.32 11.35 13.90
C MET A 114 13.13 11.53 12.96
N LYS A 115 12.43 12.68 13.06
CA LYS A 115 11.36 13.06 12.14
C LYS A 115 11.76 12.92 10.67
N ARG A 116 12.94 13.43 10.30
CA ARG A 116 13.41 13.44 8.91
C ARG A 116 13.59 12.04 8.36
N GLU A 117 14.27 11.15 9.07
CA GLU A 117 14.51 9.79 8.57
C GLU A 117 13.25 8.93 8.68
N PHE A 118 12.42 9.13 9.70
CA PHE A 118 11.15 8.44 9.82
C PHE A 118 10.21 8.78 8.65
N ILE A 119 10.20 10.05 8.20
CA ILE A 119 9.48 10.48 6.99
C ILE A 119 9.94 9.72 5.74
N ARG A 120 11.23 9.38 5.62
CA ARG A 120 11.77 8.63 4.47
C ARG A 120 11.26 7.20 4.43
N VAL A 121 11.04 6.58 5.58
CA VAL A 121 10.59 5.17 5.67
C VAL A 121 9.08 5.02 5.83
N ARG A 122 8.35 6.10 6.12
CA ARG A 122 6.92 6.07 6.49
C ARG A 122 6.03 5.34 5.50
N TYR A 123 6.27 5.47 4.19
CA TYR A 123 5.42 4.83 3.18
C TYR A 123 5.63 3.32 3.13
N ASN A 124 6.88 2.87 3.22
CA ASN A 124 7.21 1.45 3.29
C ASN A 124 6.68 0.82 4.58
N LEU A 125 6.85 1.53 5.71
CA LEU A 125 6.28 1.14 6.99
C LEU A 125 4.74 1.02 6.90
N PHE A 126 4.06 2.04 6.39
CA PHE A 126 2.62 2.02 6.21
C PHE A 126 2.19 0.83 5.34
N LYS A 127 2.85 0.57 4.22
CA LYS A 127 2.51 -0.55 3.34
C LYS A 127 2.58 -1.89 4.10
N GLN A 128 3.67 -2.12 4.85
CA GLN A 128 3.83 -3.33 5.64
C GLN A 128 2.76 -3.45 6.73
N LEU A 129 2.51 -2.37 7.47
CA LEU A 129 1.50 -2.35 8.52
C LEU A 129 0.08 -2.50 7.96
N TYR A 130 -0.22 -1.89 6.82
CA TYR A 130 -1.52 -1.99 6.15
C TYR A 130 -1.83 -3.43 5.74
N ASP A 131 -0.85 -4.15 5.20
CA ASP A 131 -0.97 -5.56 4.84
C ASP A 131 -1.14 -6.45 6.09
N LEU A 132 -0.65 -6.01 7.25
CA LEU A 132 -0.83 -6.63 8.57
C LEU A 132 -2.05 -6.09 9.35
N HIS A 133 -2.90 -5.28 8.71
CA HIS A 133 -4.04 -4.62 9.37
C HIS A 133 -3.66 -3.86 10.66
N PHE A 134 -2.50 -3.20 10.65
CA PHE A 134 -1.93 -2.44 11.76
C PHE A 134 -1.82 -3.26 13.06
N SER A 135 -1.63 -4.58 12.95
CA SER A 135 -1.46 -5.49 14.07
C SER A 135 -0.12 -6.19 13.99
N ILE A 136 0.68 -6.11 15.04
CA ILE A 136 1.92 -6.88 15.19
C ILE A 136 1.66 -8.01 16.19
N SER A 137 1.60 -9.23 15.69
CA SER A 137 1.15 -10.41 16.44
C SER A 137 2.27 -11.12 17.20
N ASP A 138 3.52 -10.97 16.77
CA ASP A 138 4.65 -11.69 17.34
C ASP A 138 5.99 -10.97 17.09
N LYS A 139 7.03 -11.50 17.73
CA LYS A 139 8.39 -11.01 17.66
C LYS A 139 9.02 -11.09 16.27
N ASN A 140 8.67 -12.09 15.45
CA ASN A 140 9.24 -12.24 14.12
C ASN A 140 8.74 -11.12 13.20
N GLN A 141 7.44 -10.81 13.27
CA GLN A 141 6.87 -9.66 12.55
C GLN A 141 7.52 -8.35 12.98
N LEU A 142 7.69 -8.14 14.29
CA LEU A 142 8.37 -6.94 14.79
C LEU A 142 9.81 -6.86 14.27
N THR A 143 10.54 -7.97 14.33
CA THR A 143 11.93 -8.06 13.86
C THR A 143 12.04 -7.71 12.38
N GLN A 144 11.13 -8.25 11.56
CA GLN A 144 11.09 -7.96 10.13
C GLN A 144 10.81 -6.48 9.85
N ILE A 145 9.81 -5.89 10.52
CA ILE A 145 9.49 -4.46 10.39
C ILE A 145 10.68 -3.60 10.80
N PHE A 146 11.31 -3.93 11.93
CA PHE A 146 12.45 -3.21 12.48
C PHE A 146 13.66 -3.25 11.56
N GLN A 147 14.09 -4.45 11.15
CA GLN A 147 15.27 -4.63 10.30
C GLN A 147 15.07 -3.99 8.92
N THR A 148 13.88 -4.10 8.34
CA THR A 148 13.61 -3.57 7.00
C THR A 148 13.62 -2.04 6.96
N ASN A 149 13.09 -1.39 8.01
CA ASN A 149 12.86 0.06 7.97
C ASN A 149 13.84 0.86 8.84
N PHE A 150 14.37 0.29 9.92
CA PHE A 150 15.02 1.08 10.97
C PHE A 150 16.40 0.59 11.40
N GLY A 151 16.76 -0.67 11.18
CA GLY A 151 18.00 -1.25 11.73
C GLY A 151 19.25 -0.39 11.52
N ASN A 152 19.41 0.18 10.31
CA ASN A 152 20.57 1.02 9.97
C ASN A 152 20.47 2.47 10.44
N LEU A 153 19.31 2.90 10.94
CA LEU A 153 19.03 4.28 11.36
C LEU A 153 19.24 4.48 12.87
N VAL A 154 19.27 3.39 13.65
CA VAL A 154 19.32 3.42 15.12
C VAL A 154 20.53 4.19 15.64
N SER A 155 21.74 3.89 15.15
CA SER A 155 22.96 4.62 15.53
C SER A 155 22.91 6.09 15.14
N PHE A 156 22.26 6.42 14.02
CA PHE A 156 22.07 7.80 13.59
C PHE A 156 21.12 8.54 14.55
N TYR A 157 19.98 7.93 14.91
CA TYR A 157 19.06 8.54 15.86
C TYR A 157 19.74 8.84 17.20
N GLU A 158 20.45 7.86 17.72
CA GLU A 158 21.10 7.96 19.02
C GLU A 158 22.13 9.10 19.06
N THR A 159 23.00 9.17 18.06
CA THR A 159 24.10 10.16 18.02
C THR A 159 23.62 11.59 17.74
N GLN A 160 22.45 11.74 17.11
CA GLN A 160 21.85 13.03 16.77
C GLN A 160 20.82 13.51 17.80
N ASN A 161 20.61 12.76 18.88
CA ASN A 161 19.76 13.19 19.98
C ASN A 161 20.38 14.36 20.73
N ASN A 162 19.57 15.37 21.07
CA ASN A 162 20.06 16.56 21.77
C ASN A 162 20.68 16.21 23.12
N LYS A 163 20.07 15.30 23.89
CA LYS A 163 20.63 14.84 25.18
C LYS A 163 21.94 14.07 24.99
N HIS A 164 22.08 13.27 23.94
CA HIS A 164 23.33 12.57 23.67
C HIS A 164 24.48 13.59 23.47
N ILE A 165 24.23 14.65 22.70
CA ILE A 165 25.17 15.74 22.46
C ILE A 165 25.47 16.50 23.76
N ASP A 166 24.42 16.90 24.49
CA ASP A 166 24.51 17.64 25.75
C ASP A 166 25.27 16.86 26.85
N MET A 167 25.26 15.52 26.79
CA MET A 167 25.96 14.64 27.74
C MET A 167 27.34 14.21 27.24
N GLY A 168 27.84 14.78 26.13
CA GLY A 168 29.16 14.46 25.57
C GLY A 168 29.28 13.02 25.07
N GLY A 169 28.16 12.38 24.72
CA GLY A 169 28.11 10.98 24.27
C GLY A 169 28.40 9.94 25.35
N ALA A 170 28.39 10.32 26.63
CA ALA A 170 28.56 9.39 27.75
C ALA A 170 27.25 8.65 28.04
N TYR A 171 27.33 7.37 28.38
CA TYR A 171 26.17 6.54 28.76
C TYR A 171 26.29 6.13 30.23
N PRO A 172 25.17 6.06 30.98
CA PRO A 172 25.19 5.59 32.35
C PRO A 172 25.38 4.07 32.45
N ASP A 173 24.88 3.31 31.47
CA ASP A 173 25.01 1.86 31.38
C ASP A 173 24.82 1.38 29.93
N ASP A 174 24.99 0.08 29.71
CA ASP A 174 24.83 -0.61 28.42
C ASP A 174 23.37 -0.74 27.96
N LYS A 175 22.41 -0.55 28.87
CA LYS A 175 20.95 -0.70 28.62
C LYS A 175 20.25 0.63 28.36
N TYR A 176 20.99 1.73 28.44
CA TYR A 176 20.49 3.07 28.23
C TYR A 176 20.51 3.45 26.74
N SER A 177 19.48 4.20 26.34
CA SER A 177 19.41 4.87 25.04
C SER A 177 18.71 6.21 25.21
N TYR A 178 19.25 7.22 24.55
CA TYR A 178 18.72 8.58 24.47
C TYR A 178 17.50 8.69 23.57
N SER A 179 17.44 7.89 22.50
CA SER A 179 16.42 7.99 21.46
C SER A 179 15.33 6.91 21.51
N PHE A 180 15.51 5.86 22.32
CA PHE A 180 14.59 4.72 22.34
C PHE A 180 13.15 5.10 22.68
N ASP A 181 12.94 6.00 23.65
CA ASP A 181 11.58 6.39 24.05
C ASP A 181 10.84 7.12 22.91
N SER A 182 11.53 8.05 22.22
CA SER A 182 10.99 8.74 21.05
C SER A 182 10.71 7.76 19.92
N PHE A 183 11.64 6.83 19.66
CA PHE A 183 11.47 5.80 18.63
C PHE A 183 10.29 4.87 18.93
N ARG A 184 10.19 4.35 20.16
CA ARG A 184 9.07 3.52 20.63
C ARG A 184 7.76 4.27 20.46
N PHE A 185 7.71 5.53 20.88
CA PHE A 185 6.52 6.37 20.80
C PHE A 185 6.02 6.54 19.36
N LEU A 186 6.93 6.76 18.41
CA LEU A 186 6.58 6.83 17.00
C LEU A 186 6.12 5.48 16.45
N LEU A 187 6.94 4.43 16.60
CA LEU A 187 6.66 3.13 16.00
C LEU A 187 5.37 2.51 16.54
N LEU A 188 5.22 2.45 17.86
CA LEU A 188 4.01 1.89 18.46
C LEU A 188 2.80 2.80 18.25
N GLY A 189 3.04 4.11 18.05
CA GLY A 189 2.01 5.04 17.63
C GLY A 189 1.46 4.80 16.23
N CYS A 190 2.11 3.96 15.42
CA CYS A 190 1.68 3.58 14.08
C CYS A 190 0.86 2.29 14.05
N VAL A 191 0.68 1.62 15.20
CA VAL A 191 0.12 0.26 15.30
C VAL A 191 -1.10 0.28 16.21
N ASP A 192 -2.16 -0.44 15.83
CA ASP A 192 -3.41 -0.51 16.59
C ASP A 192 -3.38 -1.63 17.64
N LYS A 193 -2.73 -2.75 17.30
CA LYS A 193 -2.68 -3.94 18.15
C LYS A 193 -1.27 -4.50 18.24
N THR A 194 -0.88 -4.86 19.46
CA THR A 194 0.46 -5.36 19.76
C THR A 194 0.40 -6.58 20.65
N TYR A 195 1.37 -7.48 20.51
CA TYR A 195 1.56 -8.58 21.44
C TYR A 195 2.15 -8.10 22.79
N PRO A 196 1.99 -8.85 23.90
CA PRO A 196 2.30 -8.38 25.25
C PRO A 196 3.74 -7.88 25.45
N ASP A 197 4.73 -8.59 24.92
CA ASP A 197 6.16 -8.31 25.16
C ASP A 197 6.79 -7.35 24.14
N ILE A 198 5.98 -6.68 23.30
CA ILE A 198 6.45 -5.87 22.17
C ILE A 198 7.46 -4.79 22.60
N VAL A 199 7.26 -4.14 23.74
CA VAL A 199 8.12 -3.06 24.21
C VAL A 199 9.48 -3.59 24.62
N THR A 200 9.50 -4.73 25.32
CA THR A 200 10.72 -5.39 25.79
C THR A 200 11.55 -5.89 24.61
N ASP A 201 10.91 -6.56 23.65
CA ASP A 201 11.55 -7.03 22.44
C ASP A 201 12.06 -5.87 21.57
N LEU A 202 11.27 -4.81 21.42
CA LEU A 202 11.67 -3.62 20.67
C LEU A 202 12.90 -2.96 21.31
N LYS A 203 12.93 -2.87 22.64
CA LYS A 203 14.10 -2.34 23.36
C LYS A 203 15.33 -3.19 23.13
N ALA A 204 15.21 -4.51 23.23
CA ALA A 204 16.32 -5.43 22.99
C ALA A 204 16.86 -5.28 21.55
N MET A 205 15.97 -5.22 20.56
CA MET A 205 16.36 -4.99 19.15
C MET A 205 17.05 -3.64 18.97
N TYR A 206 16.48 -2.57 19.53
CA TYR A 206 17.05 -1.23 19.45
C TYR A 206 18.46 -1.18 20.05
N LEU A 207 18.64 -1.71 21.26
CA LEU A 207 19.95 -1.75 21.91
C LEU A 207 20.96 -2.60 21.15
N SER A 208 20.53 -3.72 20.55
CA SER A 208 21.42 -4.56 19.74
C SER A 208 21.88 -3.91 18.42
N ALA A 209 21.13 -2.92 17.93
CA ALA A 209 21.47 -2.16 16.72
C ALA A 209 22.35 -0.93 17.01
N LEU A 210 22.59 -0.59 18.29
CA LEU A 210 23.55 0.43 18.68
C LEU A 210 24.98 -0.11 18.58
N SER A 211 25.95 0.81 18.45
CA SER A 211 27.37 0.44 18.50
C SER A 211 27.74 -0.24 19.82
N THR A 212 28.61 -1.25 19.73
CA THR A 212 29.22 -1.91 20.90
C THR A 212 30.23 -1.01 21.60
N ASP A 213 30.79 -0.03 20.89
CA ASP A 213 31.87 0.83 21.36
C ASP A 213 31.34 2.11 22.04
N ARG A 214 30.15 2.03 22.63
CA ARG A 214 29.54 3.16 23.34
C ARG A 214 30.36 3.53 24.56
N TYR A 215 30.51 4.85 24.80
CA TYR A 215 31.28 5.35 25.92
C TYR A 215 30.48 5.29 27.22
N ILE A 216 30.55 4.15 27.92
CA ILE A 216 29.86 3.95 29.19
C ILE A 216 30.69 4.54 30.33
N ASN A 217 30.25 5.68 30.87
CA ASN A 217 30.88 6.36 31.99
C ASN A 217 29.80 6.98 32.91
N PRO A 218 29.37 6.25 33.96
CA PRO A 218 28.32 6.70 34.86
C PRO A 218 28.65 7.99 35.61
N GLU A 219 29.92 8.21 35.95
CA GLU A 219 30.36 9.39 36.69
C GLU A 219 30.29 10.64 35.81
N LEU A 220 30.82 10.54 34.58
CA LEU A 220 30.75 11.64 33.62
C LEU A 220 29.30 11.95 33.25
N TYR A 221 28.47 10.93 33.06
CA TYR A 221 27.04 11.13 32.81
C TYR A 221 26.35 11.90 33.94
N LYS A 222 26.61 11.55 35.21
CA LYS A 222 26.06 12.27 36.37
C LYS A 222 26.56 13.71 36.45
N ALA A 223 27.84 13.94 36.14
CA ALA A 223 28.42 15.28 36.11
C ALA A 223 27.75 16.15 35.03
N ALA A 224 27.65 15.64 33.80
CA ALA A 224 27.02 16.34 32.68
C ALA A 224 25.52 16.60 32.92
N LEU A 225 24.82 15.65 33.54
CA LEU A 225 23.40 15.82 33.91
C LEU A 225 23.22 16.95 34.93
N THR A 226 24.10 17.03 35.92
CA THR A 226 24.05 18.06 36.97
C THR A 226 24.31 19.45 36.38
N ASP A 227 25.27 19.55 35.45
CA ASP A 227 25.58 20.81 34.77
C ASP A 227 24.43 21.28 33.86
N ASN A 228 23.84 20.37 33.09
CA ASN A 228 22.66 20.65 32.26
C ASN A 228 21.47 21.18 33.07
N LEU A 229 21.20 20.58 34.24
CA LEU A 229 20.10 21.01 35.11
C LEU A 229 20.33 22.43 35.65
N LYS A 230 21.58 22.77 35.98
CA LYS A 230 21.93 24.13 36.45
C LYS A 230 21.79 25.17 35.34
N ASN A 231 22.17 24.83 34.11
CA ASN A 231 22.10 25.75 32.97
C ASN A 231 20.66 26.00 32.50
N ARG A 232 19.71 25.10 32.76
CA ARG A 232 18.28 25.26 32.43
C ARG A 232 17.47 26.05 33.47
N GLN A 233 18.04 26.34 34.63
CA GLN A 233 17.40 27.14 35.70
C GLN A 233 17.78 28.63 35.66
N LYS A 234 18.68 29.02 34.76
CA LYS A 234 19.03 30.41 34.47
C LYS A 234 18.25 30.90 33.25
#